data_AF-A0A137NVQ2-F1
#
_entry.id   AF-A0A137NVQ2-F1
#
_cell.length_a   1.000
_cell.length_b   1.000
_cell.length_c   1.000
_cell.angle_alpha   90.00
_cell.angle_beta   90.00
_cell.angle_gamma   90.00
#
_symmetry.space_group_name_H-M   'P 1'
#
loop_
_entity.id
_entity.type
_entity.pdbx_description
1 polymer ?
#
loop_
_entity_poly.entity_id
_entity_poly.type
_entity_poly.pdbx_seq_one_letter_code
_entity_poly.pdbx_strand_id
1 'polypeptide(L)'
;MHPSQINWTPEQDQRLKEAVIKFNGKGWKKIALYTFPSGERSKSDCVERWRYLSKVGSIKGLWTAEEDRMLIQLVEQYGPEKWVLIASRLGSRTGKQCRERWHNHLNPQINKAPFTYEEEATIFQLYSQIGSKWAEMAKVLPGRSDNAIKNHFNTVIQRKRKR
;
A
#
# COMPACT_ATOMS: atom_id res chain seq x y z
N MET A 1 12.52 -23.92 14.24
CA MET A 1 11.41 -23.06 14.71
C MET A 1 11.99 -21.70 15.07
N HIS A 2 11.36 -20.60 14.65
CA HIS A 2 11.87 -19.25 14.91
C HIS A 2 11.59 -18.88 16.39
N PRO A 3 12.58 -18.46 17.20
CA PRO A 3 12.43 -18.28 18.65
C PRO A 3 11.40 -17.23 19.09
N SER A 4 10.88 -16.40 18.17
CA SER A 4 10.00 -15.26 18.45
C SER A 4 8.50 -15.60 18.54
N GLN A 5 8.10 -16.87 18.32
CA GLN A 5 6.69 -17.26 18.21
C GLN A 5 6.03 -17.70 19.54
N ILE A 6 6.80 -18.05 20.59
CA ILE A 6 6.26 -18.89 21.67
C ILE A 6 5.48 -18.13 22.78
N ASN A 7 5.56 -16.79 22.88
CA ASN A 7 5.01 -16.09 24.06
C ASN A 7 3.91 -15.03 23.80
N TRP A 8 3.31 -14.92 22.62
CA TRP A 8 2.25 -13.93 22.37
C TRP A 8 0.85 -14.48 22.65
N THR A 9 0.08 -13.80 23.52
CA THR A 9 -1.32 -14.17 23.78
C THR A 9 -2.28 -13.46 22.81
N PRO A 10 -3.50 -13.99 22.60
CA PRO A 10 -4.54 -13.32 21.81
C PRO A 10 -4.86 -11.90 22.31
N GLU A 11 -4.83 -11.67 23.62
CA GLU A 11 -5.06 -10.36 24.24
C GLU A 11 -3.91 -9.39 23.93
N GLN A 12 -2.67 -9.88 23.94
CA GLN A 12 -1.51 -9.08 23.52
C GLN A 12 -1.60 -8.71 22.03
N ASP A 13 -2.04 -9.65 21.18
CA ASP A 13 -2.29 -9.37 19.77
C ASP A 13 -3.39 -8.34 19.58
N GLN A 14 -4.47 -8.42 20.36
CA GLN A 14 -5.58 -7.50 20.28
C GLN A 14 -5.17 -6.08 20.71
N ARG A 15 -4.48 -5.94 21.84
CA ARG A 15 -3.92 -4.65 22.27
C ARG A 15 -2.98 -4.06 21.21
N LEU A 16 -2.12 -4.89 20.62
CA LEU A 16 -1.20 -4.47 19.57
C LEU A 16 -1.96 -3.99 18.32
N LYS A 17 -2.98 -4.75 17.87
CA LYS A 17 -3.83 -4.37 16.72
C LYS A 17 -4.49 -3.02 16.95
N GLU A 18 -5.11 -2.81 18.10
CA GLU A 18 -5.77 -1.56 18.47
C GLU A 18 -4.79 -0.39 18.49
N ALA A 19 -3.61 -0.57 19.10
CA ALA A 19 -2.58 0.45 19.13
C ALA A 19 -2.09 0.80 17.72
N VAL A 20 -1.83 -0.21 16.88
CA VAL A 20 -1.41 -0.02 15.49
C VAL A 20 -2.48 0.72 14.68
N ILE A 21 -3.76 0.40 14.85
CA ILE A 21 -4.87 1.11 14.21
C ILE A 21 -4.92 2.57 14.70
N LYS A 22 -4.86 2.79 16.01
CA LYS A 22 -4.91 4.11 16.65
C LYS A 22 -3.80 5.05 16.13
N PHE A 23 -2.61 4.50 15.91
CA PHE A 23 -1.45 5.25 15.41
C PHE A 23 -1.21 5.08 13.89
N ASN A 24 -2.17 4.50 13.16
CA ASN A 24 -2.10 4.23 11.72
C ASN A 24 -0.77 3.55 11.30
N GLY A 25 -0.24 2.65 12.13
CA GLY A 25 1.01 1.93 11.93
C GLY A 25 2.28 2.80 11.95
N LYS A 26 2.20 4.05 12.42
CA LYS A 26 3.33 4.99 12.52
C LYS A 26 3.79 5.13 13.97
N GLY A 27 5.08 5.41 14.16
CA GLY A 27 5.62 5.72 15.49
C GLY A 27 5.69 4.51 16.44
N TRP A 28 6.41 3.46 16.05
CA TRP A 28 6.51 2.20 16.82
C TRP A 28 6.98 2.32 18.27
N LYS A 29 7.77 3.35 18.62
CA LYS A 29 8.12 3.62 20.03
C LYS A 29 6.85 3.92 20.84
N LYS A 30 5.97 4.75 20.30
CA LYS A 30 4.68 5.12 20.92
C LYS A 30 3.70 3.95 20.94
N ILE A 31 3.65 3.17 19.85
CA ILE A 31 2.82 1.95 19.79
C ILE A 31 3.25 0.97 20.89
N ALA A 32 4.55 0.67 21.02
CA ALA A 32 5.05 -0.23 22.05
C ALA A 32 4.73 0.28 23.47
N LEU A 33 5.03 1.55 23.75
CA LEU A 33 4.72 2.18 25.05
C LEU A 33 3.22 2.16 25.38
N TYR A 34 2.36 2.40 24.38
CA TYR A 34 0.90 2.36 24.56
C TYR A 34 0.38 0.93 24.79
N THR A 35 0.97 -0.05 24.09
CA THR A 35 0.52 -1.45 24.16
C THR A 35 1.03 -2.13 25.42
N PHE A 36 2.26 -1.81 25.82
CA PHE A 36 3.03 -2.44 26.88
C PHE A 36 3.70 -1.40 27.79
N PRO A 37 2.94 -0.65 28.61
CA PRO A 37 3.48 0.43 29.44
C PRO A 37 4.54 -0.04 30.44
N SER A 38 4.45 -1.29 30.90
CA SER A 38 5.40 -1.94 31.80
C SER A 38 6.74 -2.32 31.13
N GLY A 39 6.86 -2.16 29.81
CA GLY A 39 8.06 -2.53 29.07
C GLY A 39 8.20 -4.04 28.82
N GLU A 40 7.13 -4.83 29.03
CA GLU A 40 7.11 -6.29 28.80
C GLU A 40 7.42 -6.70 27.34
N ARG A 41 7.33 -5.76 26.39
CA ARG A 41 7.75 -5.93 24.99
C ARG A 41 8.44 -4.69 24.47
N SER A 42 9.47 -4.92 23.67
CA SER A 42 10.19 -3.86 22.97
C SER A 42 9.46 -3.39 21.71
N LYS A 43 9.92 -2.26 21.17
CA LYS A 43 9.54 -1.77 19.83
C LYS A 43 9.75 -2.86 18.76
N SER A 44 10.88 -3.55 18.80
CA SER A 44 11.24 -4.61 17.84
C SER A 44 10.25 -5.76 17.89
N ASP A 45 9.86 -6.21 19.10
CA ASP A 45 8.90 -7.29 19.27
C ASP A 45 7.54 -6.94 18.65
N CYS A 46 7.07 -5.71 18.90
CA CYS A 46 5.80 -5.21 18.34
C CYS A 46 5.83 -5.15 16.81
N VAL A 47 6.95 -4.68 16.23
CA VAL A 47 7.13 -4.61 14.78
C VAL A 47 7.12 -5.99 14.16
N GLU A 48 7.88 -6.94 14.72
CA GLU A 48 7.96 -8.30 14.23
C GLU A 48 6.60 -9.01 14.33
N ARG A 49 5.92 -8.87 15.47
CA ARG A 49 4.60 -9.46 15.66
C ARG A 49 3.57 -8.90 14.69
N TRP A 50 3.54 -7.58 14.49
CA TRP A 50 2.62 -6.97 13.53
C TRP A 50 2.86 -7.43 12.09
N ARG A 51 4.12 -7.59 11.68
CA ARG A 51 4.46 -8.14 10.36
C ARG A 51 3.94 -9.56 10.19
N TYR A 52 4.05 -10.39 11.23
CA TYR A 52 3.51 -11.74 11.24
C TYR A 52 1.97 -11.73 11.12
N LEU A 53 1.28 -10.97 11.98
CA LEU A 53 -0.19 -10.87 11.96
C LEU A 53 -0.72 -10.36 10.62
N SER A 54 -0.07 -9.34 10.05
CA SER A 54 -0.41 -8.79 8.74
C SER A 54 -0.23 -9.80 7.61
N LYS A 55 0.74 -10.72 7.74
CA LYS A 55 1.02 -11.74 6.72
C LYS A 55 0.04 -12.91 6.80
N VAL A 56 -0.29 -13.38 8.01
CA VAL A 56 -1.16 -14.53 8.21
C VAL A 56 -2.61 -14.24 7.81
N GLY A 57 -3.10 -13.02 8.06
CA GLY A 57 -4.47 -12.62 7.70
C GLY A 57 -4.66 -12.15 6.26
N SER A 58 -3.59 -12.03 5.46
CA SER A 58 -3.67 -11.44 4.12
C SER A 58 -3.81 -12.49 3.03
N ILE A 59 -4.80 -12.30 2.16
CA ILE A 59 -4.96 -13.09 0.94
C ILE A 59 -3.96 -12.61 -0.14
N LYS A 60 -3.29 -13.58 -0.77
CA LYS A 60 -2.54 -13.38 -2.02
C LYS A 60 -3.46 -13.74 -3.20
N GLY A 61 -3.59 -12.85 -4.18
CA GLY A 61 -4.41 -13.11 -5.37
C GLY A 61 -5.12 -11.88 -5.91
N LEU A 62 -5.90 -12.09 -6.96
CA LEU A 62 -6.71 -11.08 -7.64
C LEU A 62 -7.70 -10.43 -6.66
N TRP A 63 -7.97 -9.15 -6.87
CA TRP A 63 -9.03 -8.42 -6.16
C TRP A 63 -10.38 -8.83 -6.74
N THR A 64 -11.33 -9.16 -5.88
CA THR A 64 -12.71 -9.39 -6.30
C THR A 64 -13.45 -8.06 -6.43
N ALA A 65 -14.55 -8.06 -7.20
CA ALA A 65 -15.40 -6.87 -7.31
C ALA A 65 -16.01 -6.45 -5.95
N GLU A 66 -16.25 -7.40 -5.05
CA GLU A 66 -16.74 -7.12 -3.70
C GLU A 66 -15.66 -6.46 -2.84
N GLU A 67 -14.42 -6.94 -2.91
CA GLU A 67 -13.29 -6.29 -2.22
C GLU A 67 -13.06 -4.86 -2.74
N ASP A 68 -13.17 -4.64 -4.05
CA ASP A 68 -13.08 -3.30 -4.63
C ASP A 68 -14.19 -2.37 -4.13
N ARG A 69 -15.45 -2.84 -4.11
CA ARG A 69 -16.58 -2.07 -3.57
C ARG A 69 -16.37 -1.68 -2.12
N MET A 70 -16.01 -2.65 -1.28
CA MET A 70 -15.74 -2.40 0.14
C MET A 70 -14.57 -1.44 0.33
N LEU A 71 -13.48 -1.59 -0.44
CA LEU A 71 -12.34 -0.69 -0.37
C LEU A 71 -12.73 0.74 -0.74
N ILE A 72 -13.55 0.94 -1.78
CA ILE A 72 -14.05 2.27 -2.17
C ILE A 72 -14.84 2.88 -1.01
N GLN A 73 -15.82 2.17 -0.46
CA GLN A 73 -16.64 2.66 0.65
C GLN A 73 -15.80 3.02 1.89
N LEU A 74 -14.82 2.18 2.23
CA LEU A 74 -13.93 2.44 3.36
C LEU A 74 -13.04 3.66 3.11
N VAL A 75 -12.58 3.88 1.88
CA VAL A 75 -11.80 5.08 1.53
C VAL A 75 -12.67 6.32 1.56
N GLU A 76 -13.91 6.26 1.09
CA GLU A 76 -14.88 7.35 1.20
C GLU A 76 -15.16 7.70 2.68
N GLN A 77 -15.30 6.69 3.54
CA GLN A 77 -15.58 6.87 4.96
C GLN A 77 -14.37 7.42 5.74
N TYR A 78 -13.16 6.91 5.50
CA TYR A 78 -11.99 7.18 6.35
C TYR A 78 -10.91 8.04 5.70
N GLY A 79 -11.01 8.30 4.40
CA GLY A 79 -10.01 8.99 3.56
C GLY A 79 -8.84 8.09 3.12
N PRO A 80 -8.14 8.44 2.01
CA PRO A 80 -7.07 7.63 1.40
C PRO A 80 -5.71 7.74 2.13
N GLU A 81 -5.73 7.75 3.45
CA GLU A 81 -4.52 7.87 4.29
C GLU A 81 -4.46 6.82 5.40
N LYS A 82 -5.62 6.37 5.89
CA LYS A 82 -5.74 5.48 7.05
C LYS A 82 -5.68 4.00 6.64
N TRP A 83 -4.70 3.64 5.83
CA TRP A 83 -4.62 2.32 5.19
C TRP A 83 -4.56 1.15 6.15
N VAL A 84 -4.00 1.33 7.34
CA VAL A 84 -3.98 0.28 8.39
C VAL A 84 -5.38 0.03 8.93
N LEU A 85 -6.13 1.11 9.22
CA LEU A 85 -7.52 1.01 9.64
C LEU A 85 -8.40 0.41 8.55
N ILE A 86 -8.26 0.90 7.31
CA ILE A 86 -9.02 0.41 6.15
C ILE A 86 -8.78 -1.10 5.96
N ALA A 87 -7.52 -1.54 5.98
CA ALA A 87 -7.18 -2.95 5.90
C ALA A 87 -7.77 -3.79 7.04
N SER A 88 -7.75 -3.27 8.27
CA SER A 88 -8.36 -3.94 9.41
C SER A 88 -9.88 -4.09 9.27
N ARG A 89 -10.56 -3.14 8.62
CA ARG A 89 -12.00 -3.19 8.35
C ARG A 89 -12.33 -4.11 7.17
N LEU A 90 -11.47 -4.13 6.15
CA LEU A 90 -11.61 -5.00 4.99
C LEU A 90 -11.33 -6.48 5.35
N GLY A 91 -10.40 -6.73 6.27
CA GLY A 91 -10.11 -8.06 6.83
C GLY A 91 -9.32 -9.00 5.92
N SER A 92 -9.40 -8.85 4.59
CA SER A 92 -8.77 -9.76 3.61
C SER A 92 -7.40 -9.29 3.08
N ARG A 93 -7.06 -8.01 3.20
CA ARG A 93 -5.86 -7.40 2.58
C ARG A 93 -5.08 -6.55 3.57
N THR A 94 -3.77 -6.43 3.35
CA THR A 94 -2.91 -5.51 4.10
C THR A 94 -3.13 -4.05 3.68
N GLY A 95 -2.74 -3.11 4.55
CA GLY A 95 -2.80 -1.68 4.24
C GLY A 95 -1.98 -1.29 3.01
N LYS A 96 -0.85 -1.97 2.77
CA LYS A 96 -0.04 -1.78 1.56
C LYS A 96 -0.84 -2.15 0.31
N GLN A 97 -1.49 -3.31 0.30
CA GLN A 97 -2.30 -3.76 -0.83
C GLN A 97 -3.50 -2.83 -1.06
N CYS A 98 -4.19 -2.41 0.00
CA CYS A 98 -5.30 -1.46 -0.11
C CYS A 98 -4.87 -0.14 -0.76
N ARG A 99 -3.76 0.44 -0.27
CA ARG A 99 -3.17 1.65 -0.84
C ARG A 99 -2.83 1.48 -2.31
N GLU A 100 -2.13 0.41 -2.64
CA GLU A 100 -1.71 0.11 -4.02
C GLU A 100 -2.92 -0.06 -4.94
N ARG A 101 -3.94 -0.81 -4.51
CA ARG A 101 -5.16 -1.01 -5.28
C ARG A 101 -5.90 0.30 -5.53
N TRP A 102 -6.04 1.12 -4.51
CA TRP A 102 -6.68 2.43 -4.63
C TRP A 102 -5.97 3.34 -5.63
N HIS A 103 -4.68 3.62 -5.41
CA HIS A 103 -3.93 4.58 -6.23
C HIS A 103 -3.64 4.10 -7.66
N ASN A 104 -3.73 2.80 -7.95
CA ASN A 104 -3.48 2.27 -9.29
C ASN A 104 -4.74 1.92 -10.08
N HIS A 105 -5.89 1.70 -9.43
CA HIS A 105 -7.07 1.17 -10.12
C HIS A 105 -8.42 1.79 -9.73
N LEU A 106 -8.62 2.11 -8.45
CA LEU A 106 -9.96 2.47 -7.93
C LEU A 106 -10.17 3.97 -7.75
N ASN A 107 -9.11 4.74 -7.53
CA ASN A 107 -9.23 6.18 -7.40
C ASN A 107 -9.89 6.77 -8.67
N PRO A 108 -11.03 7.49 -8.54
CA PRO A 108 -11.73 8.08 -9.68
C PRO A 108 -10.88 9.05 -10.51
N GLN A 109 -9.82 9.61 -9.92
CA GLN A 109 -8.89 10.51 -10.60
C GLN A 109 -7.95 9.80 -11.59
N ILE A 110 -7.98 8.46 -11.66
CA ILE A 110 -7.12 7.70 -12.57
C ILE A 110 -7.73 7.66 -13.96
N ASN A 111 -6.97 8.12 -14.95
CA ASN A 111 -7.31 7.98 -16.36
C ASN A 111 -6.93 6.58 -16.88
N LYS A 112 -7.94 5.82 -17.29
CA LYS A 112 -7.83 4.45 -17.83
C LYS A 112 -7.78 4.40 -19.36
N ALA A 113 -7.93 5.53 -20.05
CA ALA A 113 -7.83 5.59 -21.51
C ALA A 113 -6.42 5.18 -21.99
N PRO A 114 -6.24 4.78 -23.26
CA PRO A 114 -4.91 4.62 -23.84
C PRO A 114 -4.05 5.89 -23.66
N PHE A 115 -2.72 5.72 -23.64
CA PHE A 115 -1.81 6.87 -23.66
C PHE A 115 -1.90 7.57 -25.01
N THR A 116 -2.00 8.89 -24.98
CA THR A 116 -1.96 9.76 -26.16
C THR A 116 -0.52 9.93 -26.64
N TYR A 117 -0.35 10.38 -27.88
CA TYR A 117 0.98 10.63 -28.44
C TYR A 117 1.75 11.71 -27.65
N GLU A 118 1.04 12.73 -27.19
CA GLU A 118 1.57 13.82 -26.38
C GLU A 118 2.07 13.32 -25.01
N GLU A 119 1.30 12.43 -24.38
CA GLU A 119 1.73 11.77 -23.14
C GLU A 119 2.95 10.86 -23.40
N GLU A 120 2.97 10.07 -24.48
CA GLU A 120 4.11 9.24 -24.86
C GLU A 120 5.39 10.07 -25.08
N ALA A 121 5.28 11.18 -25.82
CA ALA A 121 6.38 12.11 -26.07
C ALA A 121 6.92 12.72 -24.76
N THR A 122 6.01 13.15 -23.88
CA THR A 122 6.34 13.67 -22.55
C THR A 122 7.08 12.62 -21.71
N ILE A 123 6.58 11.37 -21.68
CA ILE A 123 7.24 10.26 -20.96
C ILE A 123 8.65 10.02 -21.49
N PHE A 124 8.83 10.00 -22.82
CA PHE A 124 10.13 9.79 -23.44
C PHE A 124 11.13 10.91 -23.09
N GLN A 125 10.69 12.16 -23.20
CA GLN A 125 11.50 13.33 -22.85
C GLN A 125 11.89 13.34 -21.37
N LEU A 126 10.95 13.07 -20.47
CA LEU A 126 11.27 13.01 -19.04
C LEU A 126 12.20 11.84 -18.74
N TYR A 127 11.99 10.67 -19.34
CA TYR A 127 12.86 9.53 -19.12
C TYR A 127 14.30 9.79 -19.53
N SER A 128 14.55 10.53 -20.63
CA SER A 128 15.91 10.88 -21.04
C SER A 128 16.60 11.83 -20.05
N GLN A 129 15.84 12.67 -19.35
CA GLN A 129 16.36 13.64 -18.37
C GLN A 129 16.54 13.05 -16.98
N ILE A 130 15.54 12.30 -16.48
CA ILE A 130 15.46 11.89 -15.08
C ILE A 130 15.41 10.37 -14.86
N GLY A 131 15.45 9.57 -15.93
CA GLY A 131 15.44 8.11 -15.87
C GLY A 131 14.10 7.54 -15.37
N SER A 132 14.14 6.44 -14.61
CA SER A 132 12.98 5.69 -14.13
C SER A 132 12.25 6.32 -12.93
N LYS A 133 12.27 7.65 -12.80
CA LYS A 133 11.58 8.40 -11.74
C LYS A 133 10.08 8.58 -12.06
N TRP A 134 9.35 7.48 -12.12
CA TRP A 134 7.93 7.44 -12.53
C TRP A 134 7.01 8.34 -11.70
N ALA A 135 7.25 8.42 -10.40
CA ALA A 135 6.47 9.27 -9.50
C ALA A 135 6.64 10.76 -9.80
N GLU A 136 7.80 11.18 -10.30
CA GLU A 136 8.01 12.57 -10.75
C GLU A 136 7.28 12.84 -12.07
N MET A 137 7.29 11.87 -13.00
CA MET A 137 6.55 11.99 -14.25
C MET A 137 5.03 12.05 -14.04
N ALA A 138 4.51 11.28 -13.08
CA ALA A 138 3.10 11.30 -12.73
C ALA A 138 2.60 12.69 -12.25
N LYS A 139 3.49 13.54 -11.73
CA LYS A 139 3.12 14.91 -11.31
C LYS A 139 2.77 15.82 -12.49
N VAL A 140 3.27 15.51 -13.68
CA VAL A 140 3.05 16.31 -14.91
C VAL A 140 2.17 15.61 -15.94
N LEU A 141 1.67 14.40 -15.63
CA LEU A 141 0.72 13.64 -16.46
C LEU A 141 -0.57 13.42 -15.66
N PRO A 142 -1.52 14.37 -15.72
CA PRO A 142 -2.73 14.33 -14.91
C PRO A 142 -3.50 13.02 -15.10
N GLY A 143 -3.86 12.39 -13.99
CA GLY A 143 -4.59 11.12 -13.98
C GLY A 143 -3.77 9.88 -14.38
N ARG A 144 -2.48 10.01 -14.72
CA ARG A 144 -1.59 8.87 -14.93
C ARG A 144 -0.85 8.52 -13.65
N SER A 145 -1.04 7.31 -13.15
CA SER A 145 -0.23 6.81 -12.03
C SER A 145 1.18 6.49 -12.48
N ASP A 146 2.13 6.59 -11.54
CA ASP A 146 3.51 6.16 -11.72
C ASP A 146 3.59 4.70 -12.23
N ASN A 147 2.71 3.84 -11.73
CA ASN A 147 2.60 2.47 -12.19
C ASN A 147 2.11 2.36 -13.64
N ALA A 148 1.14 3.17 -14.06
CA ALA A 148 0.66 3.19 -15.45
C ALA A 148 1.77 3.62 -16.41
N ILE A 149 2.51 4.67 -16.07
CA ILE A 149 3.63 5.19 -16.88
C ILE A 149 4.72 4.13 -17.03
N LYS A 150 5.18 3.53 -15.91
CA LYS A 150 6.16 2.45 -15.92
C LYS A 150 5.73 1.28 -16.80
N ASN A 151 4.47 0.85 -16.67
CA ASN A 151 3.93 -0.27 -17.43
C ASN A 151 3.87 0.05 -18.93
N HIS A 152 3.43 1.25 -19.29
CA HIS A 152 3.41 1.70 -20.67
C HIS A 152 4.84 1.76 -21.26
N PHE A 153 5.79 2.34 -20.54
CA PHE A 153 7.19 2.41 -21.00
C PHE A 153 7.80 1.03 -21.24
N ASN A 154 7.61 0.08 -20.32
CA ASN A 154 8.18 -1.27 -20.43
C ASN A 154 7.50 -2.13 -21.52
N THR A 155 6.22 -1.91 -21.79
CA THR A 155 5.47 -2.71 -22.77
C THR A 155 5.54 -2.14 -24.19
N VAL A 156 5.49 -0.82 -24.33
CA VAL A 156 5.39 -0.14 -25.64
C VAL A 156 6.74 0.44 -26.06
N ILE A 157 7.37 1.24 -25.19
CA ILE A 157 8.55 2.03 -25.57
C ILE A 157 9.81 1.16 -25.67
N GLN A 158 10.03 0.22 -24.73
CA GLN A 158 11.18 -0.69 -24.84
C GLN A 158 11.09 -1.63 -26.05
N ARG A 159 9.90 -2.03 -26.49
CA ARG A 159 9.74 -2.84 -27.70
C ARG A 159 10.06 -2.04 -28.96
N LYS A 160 9.67 -0.75 -29.02
CA LYS A 160 10.03 0.17 -30.11
C LYS A 160 11.54 0.41 -30.21
N ARG A 161 12.30 0.31 -29.10
CA ARG A 161 13.78 0.49 -29.07
C ARG A 161 14.59 -0.77 -29.42
N LYS A 162 13.97 -1.95 -29.41
CA LYS A 162 14.61 -3.23 -29.75
C LYS A 162 14.37 -3.67 -31.20
N ARG A 163 13.61 -2.87 -31.96
CA ARG A 163 13.44 -2.99 -33.41
C ARG A 163 14.31 -1.93 -34.07
#